data_AF-A0A6J5H4G5-F1
#
_entry.id   AF-A0A6J5H4G5-F1
#
_cell.length_a   1.000
_cell.length_b   1.000
_cell.length_c   1.000
_cell.angle_alpha   90.00
_cell.angle_beta   90.00
_cell.angle_gamma   90.00
#
_symmetry.space_group_name_H-M   'P 1'
#
loop_
_entity.id
_entity.type
_entity.pdbx_description
1 polymer ?
#
loop_
_entity_poly.entity_id
_entity_poly.type
_entity_poly.pdbx_seq_one_letter_code
_entity_poly.pdbx_strand_id
1 'polypeptide(L)'
;MNRHTQSIGHLERSVGNDRLTRALAARLDRALTRAGISSARAAKWLGVSEYDVQYWRRGITVPPLNACMRLAAVLHLDVHWLCTGQPPVV
;
A
#
# COMPACT_ATOMS: atom_id res chain seq x y z
N MET A 1 28.97 26.60 -7.02
CA MET A 1 27.71 26.57 -6.23
C MET A 1 26.70 25.74 -7.02
N ASN A 2 26.67 24.42 -6.80
CA ASN A 2 26.15 23.46 -7.78
C ASN A 2 24.89 22.76 -7.20
N ARG A 3 23.72 23.42 -7.27
CA ARG A 3 22.46 22.89 -6.71
C ARG A 3 21.66 21.98 -7.67
N HIS A 4 22.14 21.76 -8.89
CA HIS A 4 21.36 21.09 -9.94
C HIS A 4 21.46 19.57 -9.97
N THR A 5 22.46 18.96 -9.34
CA THR A 5 22.67 17.50 -9.39
C THR A 5 21.86 16.74 -8.32
N GLN A 6 21.39 17.42 -7.27
CA GLN A 6 20.64 16.79 -6.17
C GLN A 6 19.16 16.60 -6.50
N SER A 7 18.58 17.44 -7.39
CA SER A 7 17.15 17.38 -7.72
C SER A 7 16.79 16.19 -8.62
N ILE A 8 17.70 15.74 -9.50
CA ILE A 8 17.43 14.63 -10.43
C ILE A 8 17.29 13.31 -9.67
N GLY A 9 18.23 13.01 -8.75
CA GLY A 9 18.16 11.80 -7.93
C GLY A 9 16.95 11.75 -6.98
N HIS A 10 16.45 12.92 -6.54
CA HIS A 10 15.22 12.99 -5.75
C HIS A 10 13.98 12.70 -6.61
N LEU A 11 13.90 13.23 -7.84
CA LEU A 11 12.81 12.93 -8.77
C LEU A 11 12.76 11.44 -9.14
N GLU A 12 13.91 10.83 -9.46
CA GLU A 12 13.96 9.39 -9.79
C GLU A 12 13.55 8.52 -8.60
N ARG A 13 13.98 8.90 -7.38
CA ARG A 13 13.55 8.23 -6.15
C ARG A 13 12.05 8.43 -5.90
N SER A 14 11.48 9.60 -6.15
CA SER A 14 10.03 9.85 -6.01
C SER A 14 9.23 9.02 -7.02
N VAL A 15 9.62 8.98 -8.29
CA VAL A 15 8.98 8.15 -9.32
C VAL A 15 9.04 6.65 -8.97
N GLY A 16 10.16 6.20 -8.41
CA GLY A 16 10.30 4.83 -7.89
C GLY A 16 9.34 4.54 -6.73
N ASN A 17 9.23 5.46 -5.77
CA ASN A 17 8.29 5.35 -4.64
C ASN A 17 6.83 5.38 -5.12
N ASP A 18 6.49 6.19 -6.12
CA ASP A 18 5.15 6.27 -6.70
C ASP A 18 4.75 4.96 -7.39
N ARG A 19 5.70 4.31 -8.07
CA ARG A 19 5.47 3.00 -8.70
C ARG A 19 5.24 1.91 -7.65
N LEU A 20 6.03 1.90 -6.58
CA LEU A 20 5.87 0.96 -5.46
C LEU A 20 4.53 1.18 -4.74
N THR A 21 4.17 2.44 -4.48
CA THR A 21 2.91 2.84 -3.85
C THR A 21 1.72 2.40 -4.69
N ARG A 22 1.75 2.62 -6.01
CA ARG A 22 0.70 2.14 -6.92
C ARG A 22 0.63 0.61 -7.00
N ALA A 23 1.77 -0.08 -6.97
CA ALA A 23 1.79 -1.54 -6.96
C ALA A 23 1.18 -2.11 -5.66
N LEU A 24 1.52 -1.52 -4.51
CA LEU A 24 0.92 -1.85 -3.21
C LEU A 24 -0.59 -1.62 -3.23
N ALA A 25 -1.02 -0.45 -3.72
CA ALA A 25 -2.42 -0.10 -3.86
C ALA A 25 -3.20 -1.11 -4.71
N ALA A 26 -2.66 -1.48 -5.87
CA ALA A 26 -3.27 -2.46 -6.75
C ALA A 26 -3.40 -3.86 -6.11
N ARG A 27 -2.41 -4.28 -5.30
CA ARG A 27 -2.48 -5.55 -4.57
C ARG A 27 -3.52 -5.50 -3.45
N LEU A 28 -3.52 -4.42 -2.67
CA LEU A 28 -4.49 -4.19 -1.63
C LEU A 28 -5.92 -4.20 -2.19
N ASP A 29 -6.13 -3.49 -3.29
CA ASP A 29 -7.41 -3.41 -3.98
C ASP A 29 -7.90 -4.79 -4.46
N ARG A 30 -7.02 -5.58 -5.10
CA ARG A 30 -7.34 -6.95 -5.50
C ARG A 30 -7.62 -7.87 -4.31
N ALA A 31 -6.84 -7.74 -3.23
CA ALA A 31 -7.00 -8.56 -2.04
C ALA A 31 -8.37 -8.31 -1.37
N LEU A 32 -8.74 -7.03 -1.21
CA LEU A 32 -10.05 -6.63 -0.68
C LEU A 32 -11.19 -7.07 -1.59
N THR A 33 -11.04 -6.87 -2.90
CA THR A 33 -12.05 -7.26 -3.89
C THR A 33 -12.26 -8.78 -3.93
N ARG A 34 -11.17 -9.56 -3.91
CA ARG A 34 -11.23 -11.04 -3.88
C ARG A 34 -11.90 -11.57 -2.63
N ALA A 35 -11.72 -10.90 -1.50
CA ALA A 35 -12.35 -11.26 -0.23
C ALA A 35 -13.75 -10.65 -0.04
N GLY A 36 -14.27 -9.91 -1.03
CA GLY A 36 -15.61 -9.30 -0.97
C GLY A 36 -15.75 -8.21 0.09
N ILE A 37 -14.65 -7.55 0.46
CA ILE A 37 -14.62 -6.54 1.53
C ILE A 37 -14.68 -5.14 0.93
N SER A 38 -15.68 -4.38 1.36
CA SER A 38 -15.80 -2.96 1.02
C SER A 38 -14.79 -2.09 1.79
N SER A 39 -14.50 -0.89 1.26
CA SER A 39 -13.63 0.08 1.92
C SER A 39 -14.13 0.45 3.33
N ALA A 40 -15.43 0.69 3.49
CA ALA A 40 -16.07 0.91 4.80
C ALA A 40 -15.84 -0.25 5.79
N ARG A 41 -15.95 -1.51 5.33
CA ARG A 41 -15.75 -2.68 6.19
C ARG A 41 -14.29 -2.82 6.60
N ALA A 42 -13.35 -2.63 5.67
CA ALA A 42 -11.93 -2.60 5.97
C ALA A 42 -11.58 -1.48 6.97
N ALA A 43 -12.14 -0.28 6.76
CA ALA A 43 -11.94 0.87 7.65
C ALA A 43 -12.40 0.57 9.08
N LYS A 44 -13.57 -0.06 9.24
CA LYS A 44 -14.10 -0.47 10.55
C LYS A 44 -13.18 -1.46 11.27
N TRP A 45 -12.59 -2.42 10.56
CA TRP A 45 -11.66 -3.38 11.16
C TRP A 45 -10.33 -2.76 11.56
N LEU A 46 -9.89 -1.79 10.76
CA LEU A 46 -8.62 -1.12 10.97
C LEU A 46 -8.73 0.01 12.01
N GLY A 47 -9.93 0.52 12.26
CA GLY A 47 -10.16 1.69 13.11
C GLY A 47 -9.70 2.98 12.45
N VAL A 48 -9.75 3.05 11.12
CA VAL A 48 -9.36 4.24 10.32
C VAL A 48 -10.56 4.79 9.55
N SER A 49 -10.38 5.93 8.88
CA SER A 49 -11.41 6.49 8.01
C SER A 49 -11.55 5.65 6.73
N GLU A 50 -12.78 5.58 6.19
CA GLU A 50 -13.00 5.00 4.87
C GLU A 50 -12.23 5.75 3.76
N TYR A 51 -12.04 7.06 3.93
CA TYR A 51 -11.24 7.86 3.02
C TYR A 51 -9.77 7.40 2.99
N ASP A 52 -9.20 7.04 4.14
CA ASP A 52 -7.82 6.52 4.21
C ASP A 52 -7.70 5.24 3.39
N VAL A 53 -8.65 4.31 3.55
CA VAL A 53 -8.69 3.07 2.79
C VAL A 53 -8.84 3.32 1.29
N GLN A 54 -9.68 4.28 0.90
CA GLN A 54 -9.82 4.66 -0.51
C GLN A 54 -8.54 5.28 -1.08
N TYR A 55 -7.83 6.11 -0.31
CA TYR A 55 -6.55 6.68 -0.73
C TYR A 55 -5.47 5.61 -0.89
N TRP A 56 -5.44 4.62 0.01
CA TRP A 56 -4.54 3.47 -0.11
C TRP A 56 -4.85 2.63 -1.35
N ARG A 57 -6.13 2.33 -1.62
CA ARG A 57 -6.56 1.58 -2.81
C ARG A 57 -6.24 2.31 -4.11
N ARG A 58 -6.21 3.64 -4.10
CA ARG A 58 -5.83 4.48 -5.26
C ARG A 58 -4.33 4.73 -5.36
N GLY A 59 -3.54 4.35 -4.35
CA GLY A 59 -2.10 4.60 -4.31
C GLY A 59 -1.74 6.07 -4.15
N ILE A 60 -2.63 6.85 -3.51
CA ILE A 60 -2.39 8.25 -3.17
C ILE A 60 -1.57 8.34 -1.88
N THR A 61 -1.87 7.47 -0.92
CA THR A 61 -1.12 7.34 0.33
C THR A 61 -0.76 5.88 0.59
N VAL A 62 0.23 5.66 1.44
CA VAL A 62 0.67 4.32 1.84
C VAL A 62 0.01 3.95 3.17
N PRO A 63 -0.60 2.76 3.31
CA PRO A 63 -1.10 2.29 4.59
C PRO A 63 0.05 2.14 5.60
N PRO A 64 -0.13 2.56 6.87
CA PRO A 64 0.88 2.34 7.90
C PRO A 64 1.08 0.84 8.13
N LEU A 65 2.26 0.44 8.59
CA LEU A 65 2.61 -0.97 8.81
C LEU A 65 1.60 -1.71 9.70
N ASN A 66 1.05 -1.06 10.72
CA ASN A 66 0.01 -1.62 11.58
C ASN A 66 -1.28 -1.97 10.80
N ALA A 67 -1.67 -1.13 9.83
CA ALA A 67 -2.80 -1.42 8.97
C ALA A 67 -2.49 -2.60 8.03
N CYS A 68 -1.29 -2.65 7.45
CA CYS A 68 -0.85 -3.78 6.63
C CYS A 68 -0.88 -5.11 7.41
N MET A 69 -0.36 -5.13 8.64
CA MET A 69 -0.37 -6.34 9.49
C MET A 69 -1.79 -6.80 9.82
N ARG A 70 -2.69 -5.86 10.15
CA ARG A 70 -4.10 -6.20 10.41
C ARG A 70 -4.83 -6.69 9.16
N LEU A 71 -4.60 -6.05 8.01
CA LEU A 71 -5.15 -6.51 6.73
C LEU A 71 -4.65 -7.91 6.37
N ALA A 72 -3.35 -8.15 6.52
CA ALA A 72 -2.74 -9.46 6.30
C ALA A 72 -3.38 -10.54 7.19
N ALA A 73 -3.54 -10.25 8.50
CA ALA A 73 -4.20 -11.16 9.43
C ALA A 73 -5.65 -11.46 9.06
N VAL A 74 -6.45 -10.44 8.73
CA VAL A 74 -7.88 -10.61 8.41
C VAL A 74 -8.11 -11.27 7.05
N LEU A 75 -7.24 -11.00 6.08
CA LEU A 75 -7.32 -11.57 4.74
C LEU A 75 -6.61 -12.93 4.64
N HIS A 76 -5.97 -13.40 5.72
CA HIS A 76 -5.10 -14.57 5.72
C HIS A 76 -4.03 -14.51 4.61
N LEU A 77 -3.44 -13.33 4.44
CA LEU A 77 -2.39 -13.05 3.47
C LEU A 77 -1.06 -12.83 4.19
N ASP A 78 0.03 -13.09 3.48
CA ASP A 78 1.35 -12.77 3.97
C ASP A 78 1.63 -11.25 3.86
N VAL A 79 2.13 -10.65 4.94
CA VAL A 79 2.39 -9.20 4.98
C VAL A 79 3.58 -8.81 4.09
N HIS A 80 4.58 -9.69 3.92
CA HIS A 80 5.66 -9.45 2.95
C HIS A 80 5.08 -9.46 1.53
N TRP A 81 4.24 -10.44 1.18
CA TRP A 81 3.58 -10.45 -0.13
C TRP A 81 2.74 -9.19 -0.37
N LEU A 82 2.02 -8.71 0.64
CA LEU A 82 1.23 -7.49 0.51
C LEU A 82 2.14 -6.28 0.21
N CYS A 83 3.24 -6.13 0.95
CA CYS A 83 4.17 -5.00 0.85
C CYS A 83 5.04 -5.03 -0.42
N THR A 84 5.64 -6.18 -0.74
CA THR A 84 6.64 -6.32 -1.82
C THR A 84 6.06 -6.94 -3.08
N GLY A 85 4.96 -7.69 -2.98
CA GLY A 85 4.41 -8.50 -4.06
C GLY A 85 5.22 -9.77 -4.35
N GLN A 86 6.26 -10.05 -3.56
CA GLN A 86 7.05 -11.27 -3.71
C GLN A 86 6.38 -12.39 -2.91
N PRO A 87 6.33 -13.62 -3.45
CA PRO A 87 5.91 -14.76 -2.65
C PRO A 87 6.84 -14.89 -1.42
N PRO A 88 6.33 -15.39 -0.28
CA PRO A 88 7.18 -15.66 0.87
C PRO A 88 8.33 -16.57 0.41
N VAL A 89 9.56 -16.18 0.73
CA VAL A 89 10.72 -17.04 0.49
C VAL A 89 10.58 -18.22 1.45
N VAL A 90 10.37 -19.40 0.89
CA VAL A 90 10.29 -20.68 1.61
C VAL A 90 11.66 -21.34 1.67
#